data_AF-A0A9D6TFA7-F1
#
_entry.id   AF-A0A9D6TFA7-F1
#
_cell.length_a   1.000
_cell.length_b   1.000
_cell.length_c   1.000
_cell.angle_alpha   90.00
_cell.angle_beta   90.00
_cell.angle_gamma   90.00
#
_symmetry.space_group_name_H-M   'P 1'
#
loop_
_entity.id
_entity.type
_entity.pdbx_description
1 polymer ?
#
loop_
_entity_poly.entity_id
_entity_poly.type
_entity_poly.pdbx_seq_one_letter_code
_entity_poly.pdbx_strand_id
1 'polypeptide(L)'
;GCNIHDWMLAYLIVLPTPWFAKSDATGHAAPDAPAGSYRLEIWHPRLAAPVTREVSLPATGDTASPLAFTLALKPDRRIRRAPDAKGGGYK
;
A
#
# COMPACT_ATOMS: atom_id res chain seq x y z
N GLY A 1 -0.48 27.51 -8.72
CA GLY A 1 0.92 27.03 -8.74
C GLY A 1 1.03 25.90 -9.75
N CYS A 2 2.09 25.88 -10.55
CA CYS A 2 2.38 24.80 -11.50
C CYS A 2 3.50 23.95 -10.89
N ASN A 3 3.19 22.74 -10.44
CA ASN A 3 4.20 21.80 -9.96
C ASN A 3 4.72 20.97 -11.13
N ILE A 4 5.96 21.23 -11.54
CA ILE A 4 6.63 20.49 -12.63
C ILE A 4 7.12 19.09 -12.18
N HIS A 5 7.03 18.78 -10.89
CA HIS A 5 7.53 17.55 -10.26
C HIS A 5 6.45 16.72 -9.56
N ASP A 6 5.16 16.92 -9.85
CA ASP A 6 4.06 16.15 -9.21
C ASP A 6 4.16 14.63 -9.42
N TRP A 7 5.02 14.19 -10.35
CA TRP A 7 5.31 12.79 -10.64
C TRP A 7 6.38 12.17 -9.72
N MET A 8 7.23 12.98 -9.08
CA MET A 8 8.28 12.50 -8.17
C MET A 8 7.76 12.51 -6.73
N LEU A 9 7.29 11.36 -6.27
CA LEU A 9 6.65 11.25 -4.96
C LEU A 9 7.12 10.00 -4.23
N ALA A 10 7.48 10.18 -2.97
CA ALA A 10 7.75 9.11 -2.03
C ALA A 10 6.76 9.18 -0.87
N TYR A 11 6.39 8.02 -0.35
CA TYR A 11 5.56 7.91 0.83
C TYR A 11 6.35 7.20 1.93
N LEU A 12 6.39 7.82 3.10
CA LEU A 12 6.98 7.26 4.31
C LEU A 12 5.85 6.99 5.30
N ILE A 13 5.72 5.73 5.71
CA ILE A 13 4.74 5.30 6.71
C ILE A 13 5.55 4.83 7.91
N VAL A 14 5.24 5.39 9.08
CA VAL A 14 5.86 5.01 10.36
C VAL A 14 4.82 4.29 11.17
N LEU A 15 5.13 3.06 11.59
CA LEU A 15 4.23 2.20 12.34
C LEU A 15 4.82 1.90 13.72
N PRO A 16 3.97 1.77 14.76
CA PRO A 16 4.42 1.33 16.08
C PRO A 16 4.68 -0.18 16.15
N THR A 17 4.38 -0.92 15.09
CA THR A 17 4.52 -2.38 15.02
C THR A 17 5.51 -2.78 13.91
N PRO A 18 6.23 -3.90 14.07
CA PRO A 18 7.05 -4.48 13.02
C PRO A 18 6.24 -5.33 12.02
N TRP A 19 4.97 -5.60 12.31
CA TRP A 19 4.10 -6.47 11.51
C TRP A 19 3.40 -5.68 10.41
N PHE A 20 4.04 -5.58 9.26
CA PHE A 20 3.49 -4.93 8.08
C PHE A 20 3.92 -5.63 6.81
N ALA A 21 3.16 -5.43 5.74
CA ALA A 21 3.53 -5.85 4.40
C ALA A 21 3.07 -4.80 3.40
N LYS A 22 3.86 -4.63 2.32
CA LYS A 22 3.45 -3.85 1.16
C LYS A 22 2.89 -4.81 0.13
N SER A 23 1.73 -4.50 -0.43
CA SER A 23 1.19 -5.29 -1.52
C SER A 23 2.08 -5.23 -2.76
N ASP A 24 2.13 -6.34 -3.48
CA ASP A 24 2.74 -6.40 -4.79
C ASP A 24 1.86 -5.75 -5.88
N ALA A 25 2.32 -5.82 -7.13
CA ALA A 25 1.58 -5.28 -8.27
C ALA A 25 0.23 -5.98 -8.55
N THR A 26 0.04 -7.19 -7.99
CA THR A 26 -1.20 -7.97 -8.10
C THR A 26 -2.16 -7.75 -6.93
N GLY A 27 -1.75 -6.98 -5.92
CA GLY A 27 -2.55 -6.66 -4.74
C GLY A 27 -2.39 -7.64 -3.58
N HIS A 28 -1.47 -8.60 -3.65
CA HIS A 28 -1.24 -9.57 -2.58
C HIS A 28 -0.22 -9.06 -1.57
N ALA A 29 -0.49 -9.30 -0.29
CA ALA A 29 0.41 -8.99 0.83
C ALA A 29 0.26 -10.07 1.90
N ALA A 30 1.38 -10.50 2.47
CA ALA A 30 1.42 -11.48 3.56
C ALA A 30 2.34 -10.94 4.67
N PRO A 31 1.81 -10.20 5.66
CA PRO A 31 2.58 -9.80 6.82
C PRO A 31 2.88 -11.03 7.68
N ASP A 32 4.13 -11.16 8.11
CA ASP A 32 4.54 -12.18 9.06
C ASP A 32 4.31 -11.64 10.48
N ALA A 33 3.30 -12.18 11.15
CA ALA A 33 2.90 -11.80 12.49
C ALA A 33 2.60 -13.06 13.31
N PRO A 34 2.92 -13.07 14.62
CA PRO A 34 2.55 -14.18 15.49
C PRO A 34 1.04 -14.44 15.52
N ALA A 35 0.65 -15.63 15.96
CA ALA A 35 -0.75 -15.95 16.21
C ALA A 35 -1.36 -15.01 17.26
N GLY A 36 -2.59 -14.57 17.03
CA GLY A 36 -3.26 -13.61 17.91
C GLY A 36 -4.33 -12.78 17.21
N SER A 37 -4.98 -11.91 17.97
CA SER A 37 -5.98 -10.96 17.47
C SER A 37 -5.34 -9.61 17.16
N TYR A 38 -5.63 -9.06 15.98
CA TYR A 38 -5.05 -7.82 15.50
C TYR A 38 -6.10 -6.94 14.85
N ARG A 39 -5.90 -5.62 14.96
CA ARG A 39 -6.52 -4.65 14.06
C ARG A 39 -5.64 -4.49 12.82
N LEU A 40 -6.09 -5.02 11.70
CA LEU A 40 -5.47 -4.78 10.39
C LEU A 40 -5.82 -3.37 9.92
N GLU A 41 -4.81 -2.59 9.53
CA GLU A 41 -4.98 -1.28 8.90
C GLU A 41 -4.44 -1.30 7.48
N ILE A 42 -5.26 -0.85 6.52
CA ILE A 42 -4.86 -0.73 5.12
C ILE A 42 -4.68 0.75 4.79
N TRP A 43 -3.50 1.07 4.28
CA TRP A 43 -3.15 2.42 3.86
C TRP A 43 -2.83 2.47 2.37
N HIS A 44 -3.28 3.54 1.74
CA HIS A 44 -2.91 3.92 0.39
C HIS A 44 -3.09 5.45 0.29
N PRO A 45 -2.20 6.18 -0.39
CA PRO A 45 -2.23 7.65 -0.39
C PRO A 45 -3.49 8.26 -1.01
N ARG A 46 -4.20 7.48 -1.83
CA ARG A 46 -5.45 7.87 -2.49
C ARG A 46 -6.70 7.39 -1.75
N LEU A 47 -6.58 6.73 -0.59
CA LEU A 47 -7.77 6.42 0.22
C LEU A 47 -8.39 7.71 0.78
N ALA A 48 -9.71 7.71 0.90
CA ALA A 48 -10.44 8.82 1.50
C ALA A 48 -10.41 8.77 3.04
N ALA A 49 -10.45 7.56 3.60
CA ALA A 49 -10.35 7.26 5.01
C ALA A 49 -9.59 5.94 5.21
N PRO A 50 -8.97 5.71 6.39
CA PRO A 50 -8.37 4.43 6.72
C PRO A 50 -9.39 3.28 6.62
N VAL A 51 -8.95 2.13 6.13
CA VAL A 51 -9.74 0.89 6.17
C VAL A 51 -9.15 0.01 7.27
N THR A 52 -9.97 -0.32 8.25
CA THR A 52 -9.56 -1.13 9.40
C THR A 52 -10.43 -2.37 9.54
N ARG A 53 -9.85 -3.51 9.93
CA ARG A 53 -10.59 -4.75 10.18
C ARG A 53 -9.95 -5.55 11.31
N GLU A 54 -10.78 -6.08 12.19
CA GLU A 54 -10.34 -7.06 13.18
C GLU A 54 -10.08 -8.41 12.50
N VAL A 55 -8.92 -8.98 12.78
CA VAL A 55 -8.45 -10.26 12.22
C VAL A 55 -7.89 -11.13 13.34
N SER A 56 -8.12 -12.43 13.24
CA SER A 56 -7.52 -13.42 14.14
C SER A 56 -6.59 -14.31 13.32
N LEU A 57 -5.32 -14.34 13.69
CA LEU A 57 -4.31 -15.21 13.09
C LEU A 57 -4.26 -16.52 13.88
N PRO A 58 -4.47 -17.67 13.22
CA PRO A 58 -4.46 -18.96 13.89
C PRO A 58 -3.04 -19.35 14.33
N ALA A 59 -2.95 -20.31 15.26
CA ALA A 59 -1.68 -20.86 15.72
C ALA A 59 -0.89 -21.52 14.57
N THR A 60 0.43 -21.50 14.67
CA THR A 60 1.36 -22.09 13.69
C THR A 60 0.98 -23.55 13.40
N GLY A 61 0.50 -23.82 12.19
CA GLY A 61 0.03 -25.14 11.75
C GLY A 61 -1.30 -25.10 11.00
N ASP A 62 -2.11 -24.07 11.23
CA ASP A 62 -3.33 -23.81 10.47
C ASP A 62 -3.06 -22.83 9.31
N THR A 63 -3.60 -23.14 8.13
CA THR A 63 -3.51 -22.23 6.98
C THR A 63 -4.47 -21.07 7.19
N ALA A 64 -3.93 -19.85 7.33
CA ALA A 64 -4.75 -18.65 7.40
C ALA A 64 -5.53 -18.46 6.09
N SER A 65 -6.84 -18.28 6.18
CA SER A 65 -7.69 -17.99 5.02
C SER A 65 -7.36 -16.61 4.43
N PRO A 66 -7.27 -16.48 3.09
CA PRO A 66 -7.02 -15.19 2.47
C PRO A 66 -8.16 -14.22 2.75
N LEU A 67 -7.81 -12.98 3.12
CA LEU A 67 -8.76 -11.88 3.31
C LEU A 67 -8.77 -11.00 2.05
N ALA A 68 -9.95 -10.84 1.45
CA ALA A 68 -10.14 -9.97 0.29
C ALA A 68 -10.71 -8.61 0.70
N PHE A 69 -10.17 -7.54 0.10
CA PHE A 69 -10.60 -6.16 0.31
C PHE A 69 -10.74 -5.45 -1.04
N THR A 70 -11.78 -4.63 -1.18
CA THR A 70 -11.93 -3.71 -2.33
C THR A 70 -11.76 -2.29 -1.83
N LEU A 71 -10.77 -1.58 -2.38
CA LEU A 71 -10.43 -0.22 -1.97
C LEU A 71 -10.97 0.80 -2.97
N ALA A 72 -11.81 1.72 -2.51
CA ALA A 72 -12.25 2.86 -3.30
C ALA A 72 -11.21 3.99 -3.23
N LEU A 73 -10.42 4.14 -4.29
CA LEU A 73 -9.35 5.15 -4.37
C LEU A 73 -9.83 6.43 -5.06
N LYS A 74 -9.51 7.59 -4.49
CA LYS A 74 -9.67 8.90 -5.14
C LYS A 74 -8.96 8.89 -6.51
N PRO A 75 -9.43 9.60 -7.54
CA PRO A 75 -8.77 9.61 -8.86
C PRO A 75 -7.29 10.01 -8.81
N ASP A 76 -6.46 9.41 -9.65
CA ASP A 76 -5.06 9.85 -9.83
C ASP A 76 -5.06 11.05 -10.78
N ARG A 77 -4.75 12.24 -10.25
CA ARG A 77 -4.69 13.48 -11.04
C ARG A 77 -3.28 13.81 -11.51
N ARG A 78 -2.30 12.93 -11.29
CA ARG A 78 -0.91 13.17 -11.68
C ARG A 78 -0.78 13.16 -13.20
N ILE A 79 -0.23 14.25 -13.74
CA ILE A 79 0.14 14.33 -15.15
C ILE A 79 1.40 13.47 -15.34
N ARG A 80 1.28 12.32 -16.02
CA ARG A 80 2.44 11.51 -16.38
C ARG A 80 3.27 12.26 -17.42
N ARG A 81 4.35 12.92 -16.99
CA ARG A 81 5.43 13.45 -17.84
C ARG A 81 6.76 12.77 -17.48
N ALA A 82 6.75 11.45 -17.33
CA ALA A 82 8.04 10.75 -17.32
C ALA A 82 8.67 10.93 -18.71
N PRO A 83 10.00 11.11 -18.82
CA PRO A 83 10.65 10.97 -20.11
C PRO A 83 10.42 9.54 -20.57
N ASP A 84 9.86 9.35 -21.75
CA ASP A 84 9.90 8.06 -22.41
C ASP A 84 11.36 7.61 -22.43
N ALA A 85 11.63 6.31 -22.26
CA ALA A 85 12.99 5.76 -22.31
C ALA A 85 13.76 6.08 -23.63
N LYS A 86 13.10 6.73 -24.59
CA LYS A 86 13.65 7.24 -25.86
C LYS A 86 13.95 8.75 -25.90
N GLY A 87 13.63 9.51 -24.85
CA GLY A 87 13.91 10.94 -24.75
C GLY A 87 15.18 11.18 -23.94
N GLY A 88 16.21 11.69 -24.61
CA GLY A 88 17.55 11.90 -24.04
C GLY A 88 17.55 12.54 -22.64
N GLY A 89 18.39 11.97 -21.78
CA GLY A 89 18.61 12.44 -20.42
C GLY A 89 19.09 13.89 -20.35
N TYR A 90 18.93 14.47 -19.16
CA TYR A 90 19.35 15.82 -18.81
C TYR A 90 20.84 16.04 -19.14
N LYS A 91 21.11 17.00 -20.02
CA LYS A 91 22.41 17.69 -20.10
C LYS A 91 22.44 18.84 -19.10
#